data_AF-A0A3N5JDL2-F1
#
_entry.id   AF-A0A3N5JDL2-F1
#
_cell.length_a   1.000
_cell.length_b   1.000
_cell.length_c   1.000
_cell.angle_alpha   90.00
_cell.angle_beta   90.00
_cell.angle_gamma   90.00
#
_symmetry.space_group_name_H-M   'P 1'
#
loop_
_entity.id
_entity.type
_entity.pdbx_description
1 polymer ?
#
loop_
_entity_poly.entity_id
_entity_poly.type
_entity_poly.pdbx_seq_one_letter_code
_entity_poly.pdbx_strand_id
1 'polypeptide(L)'
;MRYQVLATDYDGTLARNGRVSETTVKSLEALLATGRRLVLVTGRELPELLEIFPQVELFEWVVAENGGLLYQPSKKVEKALADPPSPQFLEALRAKQIERLSVGRVIVATWEPYQQAVLETIRHLGLDWQVIFNKSAVMVLPAGVNKASGLTASLKEMGLSPHNVVGVGDAENDHAFLRLCEFSAAVANALPAVKETADMCTSADHGDGVSQLIAAMVDGDLASFDDRLTRHHLALGKIGDEEILIPSHGPCVLICGPSASGKSTLVTRLVEALEEQKYQFCLFDPEGDYENFAGAVAFGSPDAPPAVEEVLQLLGNPDANAILNLTGMKIPDRPPLFLNMLSPILQMRTHTGRPHWLILDEAHHLLPADWLPPDGVLPHLFQDVIMITVHPKLLAQALLDRVNTLMV
;
A
#
# COMPACT_ATOMS: atom_id res chain seq x y z
N MET A 1 5.84 -12.24 -2.20
CA MET A 1 5.65 -11.06 -3.07
C MET A 1 4.95 -9.99 -2.25
N ARG A 2 5.74 -9.04 -1.74
CA ARG A 2 5.32 -7.90 -0.90
C ARG A 2 4.59 -6.87 -1.75
N TYR A 3 5.16 -6.53 -2.89
CA TYR A 3 4.63 -5.51 -3.78
C TYR A 3 3.76 -6.15 -4.86
N GLN A 4 2.50 -5.73 -4.90
CA GLN A 4 1.44 -6.28 -5.75
C GLN A 4 1.11 -5.35 -6.93
N VAL A 5 1.44 -4.06 -6.81
CA VAL A 5 1.07 -3.02 -7.77
C VAL A 5 2.25 -2.13 -8.08
N LEU A 6 2.44 -1.80 -9.35
CA LEU A 6 3.21 -0.62 -9.78
C LEU A 6 2.24 0.49 -10.20
N ALA A 7 2.26 1.59 -9.45
CA ALA A 7 1.58 2.84 -9.77
C ALA A 7 2.58 3.79 -10.44
N THR A 8 2.34 4.17 -11.68
CA THR A 8 3.29 4.98 -12.47
C THR A 8 2.61 6.24 -13.00
N ASP A 9 3.31 7.36 -12.94
CA ASP A 9 2.92 8.53 -13.73
C ASP A 9 3.15 8.28 -15.23
N TYR A 10 2.45 9.06 -16.07
CA TYR A 10 2.57 9.00 -17.52
C TYR A 10 3.64 9.99 -18.06
N ASP A 11 3.46 11.29 -17.89
CA ASP A 11 4.21 12.32 -18.62
C ASP A 11 5.54 12.68 -17.96
N GLY A 12 6.66 12.32 -18.58
CA GLY A 12 7.98 12.51 -17.97
C GLY A 12 8.40 11.31 -17.13
N THR A 13 7.49 10.38 -16.86
CA THR A 13 7.76 9.12 -16.16
C THR A 13 7.70 7.94 -17.11
N LEU A 14 6.52 7.48 -17.53
CA LEU A 14 6.42 6.34 -18.46
C LEU A 14 6.72 6.76 -19.91
N ALA A 15 6.25 7.94 -20.29
CA ALA A 15 6.27 8.46 -21.65
C ALA A 15 7.29 9.58 -21.80
N ARG A 16 7.99 9.58 -22.94
CA ARG A 16 8.83 10.69 -23.40
C ARG A 16 8.14 11.37 -24.58
N ASN A 17 7.83 12.66 -24.43
CA ASN A 17 7.08 13.43 -25.43
C ASN A 17 5.76 12.76 -25.84
N GLY A 18 5.01 12.23 -24.86
CA GLY A 18 3.72 11.57 -25.09
C GLY A 18 3.81 10.21 -25.77
N ARG A 19 5.00 9.57 -25.81
CA ARG A 19 5.18 8.22 -26.36
C ARG A 19 5.89 7.31 -25.38
N VAL A 20 5.35 6.11 -25.23
CA VAL A 20 5.98 5.02 -24.46
C VAL A 20 6.74 4.13 -25.43
N SER A 21 8.01 3.82 -25.12
CA SER A 21 8.83 2.97 -25.98
C SER A 21 8.39 1.50 -25.93
N GLU A 22 8.63 0.75 -27.01
CA GLU A 22 8.37 -0.70 -27.02
C GLU A 22 9.14 -1.46 -25.94
N THR A 23 10.35 -0.99 -25.59
CA THR A 23 11.14 -1.57 -24.50
C THR A 23 10.43 -1.41 -23.16
N THR A 24 9.87 -0.24 -22.89
CA THR A 24 9.10 0.03 -21.67
C THR A 24 7.83 -0.81 -21.63
N VAL A 25 7.12 -0.94 -22.76
CA VAL A 25 5.93 -1.81 -22.87
C VAL A 25 6.28 -3.26 -22.52
N LYS A 26 7.38 -3.80 -23.06
CA LYS A 26 7.84 -5.15 -22.72
C LYS A 26 8.18 -5.31 -21.24
N SER A 27 8.75 -4.28 -20.61
CA SER A 27 8.99 -4.29 -19.16
C SER A 27 7.67 -4.35 -18.38
N LEU A 28 6.66 -3.56 -18.77
CA LEU A 28 5.32 -3.63 -18.16
C LEU A 28 4.70 -5.03 -18.31
N GLU A 29 4.78 -5.63 -19.49
CA GLU A 29 4.32 -7.00 -19.74
C GLU A 29 5.08 -8.03 -18.88
N ALA A 30 6.39 -7.88 -18.73
CA ALA A 30 7.21 -8.74 -17.87
C ALA A 30 6.80 -8.62 -16.39
N LEU A 31 6.45 -7.40 -15.93
CA LEU A 31 5.92 -7.22 -14.58
C LEU A 31 4.57 -7.94 -14.42
N LEU A 32 3.65 -7.77 -15.38
CA LEU A 32 2.34 -8.45 -15.36
C LEU A 32 2.49 -9.98 -15.33
N ALA A 33 3.49 -10.53 -16.04
CA ALA A 33 3.78 -11.97 -16.04
C ALA A 33 4.16 -12.53 -14.66
N THR A 34 4.55 -11.67 -13.70
CA THR A 34 4.79 -12.08 -12.30
C THR A 34 3.52 -12.17 -11.45
N GLY A 35 2.35 -11.82 -12.01
CA GLY A 35 1.08 -11.74 -11.29
C GLY A 35 0.81 -10.40 -10.62
N ARG A 36 1.72 -9.43 -10.76
CA ARG A 36 1.53 -8.05 -10.30
C ARG A 36 0.61 -7.26 -11.24
N ARG A 37 0.14 -6.13 -10.75
CA ARG A 37 -0.84 -5.26 -11.43
C ARG A 37 -0.25 -3.88 -11.72
N LEU A 38 -0.86 -3.18 -12.66
CA LEU A 38 -0.46 -1.85 -13.09
C LEU A 38 -1.58 -0.85 -12.85
N VAL A 39 -1.23 0.31 -12.27
CA VAL A 39 -2.11 1.47 -12.15
C VAL A 39 -1.42 2.68 -12.79
N LEU A 40 -2.10 3.32 -13.75
CA LEU A 40 -1.58 4.54 -14.37
C LEU A 40 -2.14 5.74 -13.61
N VAL A 41 -1.30 6.70 -13.25
CA VAL A 41 -1.69 7.87 -12.45
C VAL A 41 -1.30 9.16 -13.17
N THR A 42 -2.24 9.80 -13.86
CA THR A 42 -1.96 10.90 -14.78
C THR A 42 -2.82 12.15 -14.54
N GLY A 43 -2.27 13.31 -14.86
CA GLY A 43 -3.00 14.58 -14.93
C GLY A 43 -3.79 14.76 -16.22
N ARG A 44 -3.59 13.89 -17.22
CA ARG A 44 -4.24 13.98 -18.54
C ARG A 44 -5.74 13.75 -18.46
N GLU A 45 -6.44 14.38 -19.38
CA GLU A 45 -7.82 14.04 -19.70
C GLU A 45 -7.87 12.67 -20.37
N LEU A 46 -8.87 11.87 -20.02
CA LEU A 46 -8.97 10.50 -20.49
C LEU A 46 -9.04 10.38 -22.03
N PRO A 47 -9.84 11.17 -22.77
CA PRO A 47 -9.89 11.05 -24.24
C PRO A 47 -8.53 11.25 -24.90
N GLU A 48 -7.77 12.27 -24.48
CA GLU A 48 -6.44 12.54 -25.02
C GLU A 48 -5.47 11.38 -24.73
N LEU A 49 -5.51 10.83 -23.51
CA LEU A 49 -4.69 9.68 -23.14
C LEU A 49 -4.99 8.46 -24.03
N LEU A 50 -6.27 8.15 -24.25
CA LEU A 50 -6.70 7.00 -25.06
C LEU A 50 -6.27 7.13 -26.53
N GLU A 51 -6.15 8.35 -27.05
CA GLU A 51 -5.68 8.61 -28.41
C GLU A 51 -4.17 8.36 -28.56
N ILE A 52 -3.37 8.74 -27.57
CA ILE A 52 -1.91 8.71 -27.66
C ILE A 52 -1.28 7.43 -27.09
N PHE A 53 -2.01 6.70 -26.23
CA PHE A 53 -1.49 5.53 -25.53
C PHE A 53 -2.37 4.29 -25.72
N PRO A 54 -2.23 3.58 -26.86
CA PRO A 54 -3.05 2.40 -27.16
C PRO A 54 -2.81 1.23 -26.20
N GLN A 55 -1.66 1.19 -25.50
CA GLN A 55 -1.35 0.15 -24.51
C GLN A 55 -1.96 0.43 -23.12
N VAL A 56 -2.90 1.37 -23.01
CA VAL A 56 -3.66 1.63 -21.77
C VAL A 56 -4.35 0.37 -21.22
N GLU A 57 -4.68 -0.59 -22.09
CA GLU A 57 -5.28 -1.89 -21.72
C GLU A 57 -4.38 -2.78 -20.86
N LEU A 58 -3.07 -2.48 -20.75
CA LEU A 58 -2.17 -3.15 -19.81
C LEU A 58 -2.48 -2.78 -18.35
N PHE A 59 -3.16 -1.66 -18.12
CA PHE A 59 -3.44 -1.15 -16.79
C PHE A 59 -4.78 -1.66 -16.29
N GLU A 60 -4.82 -2.12 -15.03
CA GLU A 60 -6.08 -2.54 -14.41
C GLU A 60 -6.98 -1.34 -14.12
N TRP A 61 -6.35 -0.24 -13.69
CA TRP A 61 -6.98 1.04 -13.46
C TRP A 61 -6.13 2.20 -13.97
N VAL A 62 -6.81 3.20 -14.51
CA VAL A 62 -6.24 4.51 -14.82
C VAL A 62 -6.89 5.53 -13.89
N VAL A 63 -6.04 6.21 -13.13
CA VAL A 63 -6.36 7.39 -12.34
C VAL A 63 -6.06 8.59 -13.23
N ALA A 64 -7.08 9.08 -13.93
CA ALA A 64 -6.99 10.22 -14.85
C ALA A 64 -7.34 11.53 -14.15
N GLU A 65 -7.09 12.65 -14.83
CA GLU A 65 -7.47 13.98 -14.37
C GLU A 65 -6.97 14.28 -12.95
N ASN A 66 -5.70 13.94 -12.65
CA ASN A 66 -5.09 14.12 -11.33
C ASN A 66 -5.90 13.46 -10.20
N GLY A 67 -6.55 12.33 -10.46
CA GLY A 67 -7.36 11.63 -9.46
C GLY A 67 -8.81 12.06 -9.37
N GLY A 68 -9.28 12.92 -10.27
CA GLY A 68 -10.71 13.23 -10.39
C GLY A 68 -11.53 12.12 -11.08
N LEU A 69 -10.89 11.24 -11.84
CA LEU A 69 -11.56 10.24 -12.66
C LEU A 69 -10.85 8.88 -12.59
N LEU A 70 -11.60 7.82 -12.31
CA LEU A 70 -11.14 6.45 -12.53
C LEU A 70 -11.65 5.91 -13.86
N TYR A 71 -10.82 5.15 -14.54
CA TYR A 71 -11.17 4.41 -15.73
C TYR A 71 -10.66 2.97 -15.63
N GLN A 72 -11.52 2.01 -15.93
CA GLN A 72 -11.18 0.59 -16.00
C GLN A 72 -11.12 0.17 -17.48
N PRO A 73 -9.91 0.02 -18.08
CA PRO A 73 -9.76 -0.29 -19.51
C PRO A 73 -10.52 -1.55 -19.94
N SER A 74 -10.39 -2.63 -19.18
CA SER A 74 -11.00 -3.94 -19.49
C SER A 74 -12.54 -3.90 -19.61
N LYS A 75 -13.20 -2.97 -18.92
CA LYS A 75 -14.66 -2.79 -18.97
C LYS A 75 -15.10 -1.53 -19.70
N LYS A 76 -14.15 -0.63 -20.02
CA LYS A 76 -14.40 0.72 -20.56
C LYS A 76 -15.39 1.53 -19.72
N VAL A 77 -15.26 1.43 -18.40
CA VAL A 77 -16.12 2.13 -17.44
C VAL A 77 -15.36 3.29 -16.82
N GLU A 78 -15.98 4.46 -16.84
CA GLU A 78 -15.54 5.67 -16.15
C GLU A 78 -16.29 5.82 -14.82
N LYS A 79 -15.59 6.30 -13.79
CA LYS A 79 -16.15 6.65 -12.48
C LYS A 79 -15.55 7.98 -12.02
N ALA A 80 -16.34 9.04 -12.07
CA ALA A 80 -15.96 10.33 -11.49
C ALA A 80 -15.87 10.20 -9.96
N LEU A 81 -14.82 10.77 -9.39
CA LEU A 81 -14.57 10.79 -7.95
C LEU A 81 -14.90 12.14 -7.31
N ALA A 82 -15.23 13.15 -8.11
CA ALA A 82 -15.62 14.46 -7.65
C ALA A 82 -16.60 15.12 -8.64
N ASP A 83 -17.17 16.24 -8.22
CA ASP A 83 -18.12 17.00 -9.03
C ASP A 83 -17.43 17.69 -10.23
N PRO A 84 -18.13 17.80 -11.38
CA PRO A 84 -17.63 18.51 -12.55
C PRO A 84 -17.52 20.02 -12.29
N PRO A 85 -16.69 20.74 -13.07
CA PRO A 85 -16.65 22.21 -13.01
C PRO A 85 -18.00 22.82 -13.36
N SER A 86 -18.48 23.74 -12.52
CA SER A 86 -19.78 24.39 -12.74
C SER A 86 -19.77 25.27 -14.00
N PRO A 87 -20.90 25.38 -14.73
CA PRO A 87 -20.99 26.27 -15.89
C PRO A 87 -20.60 27.72 -15.58
N GLN A 88 -21.00 28.21 -14.40
CA GLN A 88 -20.66 29.56 -13.92
C GLN A 88 -19.15 29.75 -13.76
N PHE A 89 -18.44 28.73 -13.25
CA PHE A 89 -16.99 28.77 -13.13
C PHE A 89 -16.31 28.83 -14.51
N LEU A 90 -16.75 28.00 -15.45
CA LEU A 90 -16.22 27.96 -16.81
C LEU A 90 -16.47 29.27 -17.56
N GLU A 91 -17.65 29.86 -17.42
CA GLU A 91 -17.99 31.16 -18.02
C GLU A 91 -17.12 32.28 -17.45
N ALA A 92 -16.90 32.30 -16.14
CA ALA A 92 -16.04 33.30 -15.49
C ALA A 92 -14.58 33.18 -15.95
N LEU A 93 -14.05 31.97 -16.12
CA LEU A 93 -12.71 31.75 -16.67
C LEU A 93 -12.60 32.19 -18.14
N ARG A 94 -13.60 31.87 -18.98
CA ARG A 94 -13.65 32.31 -20.38
C ARG A 94 -13.71 33.83 -20.50
N ALA A 95 -14.42 34.50 -19.62
CA ALA A 95 -14.50 35.97 -19.57
C ALA A 95 -13.14 36.63 -19.29
N LYS A 96 -12.20 35.92 -18.65
CA LYS A 96 -10.82 36.38 -18.41
C LYS A 96 -9.87 36.20 -19.61
N GLN A 97 -10.37 35.77 -20.78
CA GLN A 97 -9.59 35.61 -22.02
C GLN A 97 -8.36 34.69 -21.87
N ILE A 98 -8.50 33.62 -21.11
CA ILE A 98 -7.46 32.59 -20.98
C ILE A 98 -7.31 31.87 -22.33
N GLU A 99 -6.13 31.97 -22.95
CA GLU A 99 -5.87 31.46 -24.31
C GLU A 99 -5.97 29.94 -24.42
N ARG A 100 -5.58 29.23 -23.35
CA ARG A 100 -5.55 27.76 -23.29
C ARG A 100 -6.32 27.29 -22.07
N LEU A 101 -7.55 26.88 -22.28
CA LEU A 101 -8.42 26.31 -21.26
C LEU A 101 -8.88 24.94 -21.72
N SER A 102 -8.45 23.91 -21.00
CA SER A 102 -8.88 22.53 -21.17
C SER A 102 -9.85 22.14 -20.06
N VAL A 103 -10.87 21.36 -20.38
CA VAL A 103 -11.95 21.01 -19.44
C VAL A 103 -12.25 19.52 -19.59
N GLY A 104 -11.82 18.75 -18.59
CA GLY A 104 -12.14 17.34 -18.47
C GLY A 104 -13.49 17.10 -17.79
N ARG A 105 -13.66 15.91 -17.23
CA ARG A 105 -14.84 15.54 -16.45
C ARG A 105 -14.90 16.24 -15.10
N VAL A 106 -13.76 16.37 -14.44
CA VAL A 106 -13.59 16.94 -13.09
C VAL A 106 -12.51 18.02 -13.07
N ILE A 107 -11.51 17.92 -13.96
CA ILE A 107 -10.40 18.88 -14.04
C ILE A 107 -10.69 20.05 -14.96
N VAL A 108 -10.16 21.22 -14.60
CA VAL A 108 -9.91 22.32 -15.53
C VAL A 108 -8.41 22.56 -15.58
N ALA A 109 -7.81 22.62 -16.77
CA ALA A 109 -6.39 22.83 -16.94
C ALA A 109 -6.10 24.08 -17.78
N THR A 110 -5.09 24.83 -17.38
CA THR A 110 -4.52 25.96 -18.12
C THR A 110 -3.01 25.96 -17.95
N TRP A 111 -2.34 27.04 -18.37
CA TRP A 111 -0.89 27.20 -18.28
C TRP A 111 -0.53 28.53 -17.61
N GLU A 112 0.70 28.64 -17.14
CA GLU A 112 1.23 29.92 -16.72
C GLU A 112 1.13 30.96 -17.85
N PRO A 113 0.84 32.24 -17.54
CA PRO A 113 0.73 32.84 -16.21
C PRO A 113 -0.71 32.93 -15.65
N TYR A 114 -1.65 32.09 -16.08
CA TYR A 114 -3.08 32.24 -15.73
C TYR A 114 -3.46 31.79 -14.31
N GLN A 115 -2.51 31.36 -13.47
CA GLN A 115 -2.80 30.89 -12.11
C GLN A 115 -3.53 31.92 -11.24
N GLN A 116 -3.17 33.21 -11.34
CA GLN A 116 -3.80 34.27 -10.56
C GLN A 116 -5.25 34.50 -10.99
N ALA A 117 -5.49 34.50 -12.30
CA ALA A 117 -6.84 34.61 -12.87
C ALA A 117 -7.77 33.49 -12.38
N VAL A 118 -7.25 32.26 -12.29
CA VAL A 118 -7.97 31.11 -11.75
C VAL A 118 -8.28 31.30 -10.27
N LEU A 119 -7.27 31.61 -9.44
CA LEU A 119 -7.42 31.78 -8.00
C LEU A 119 -8.43 32.88 -7.64
N GLU A 120 -8.38 34.02 -8.35
CA GLU A 120 -9.37 35.09 -8.21
C GLU A 120 -10.78 34.62 -8.52
N THR A 121 -10.94 33.78 -9.55
CA THR A 121 -12.25 33.26 -9.97
C THR A 121 -12.81 32.31 -8.91
N ILE A 122 -11.99 31.38 -8.41
CA ILE A 122 -12.34 30.46 -7.31
C ILE A 122 -12.81 31.28 -6.10
N ARG A 123 -12.04 32.30 -5.71
CA ARG A 123 -12.36 33.16 -4.57
C ARG A 123 -13.65 33.97 -4.78
N HIS A 124 -13.83 34.56 -5.95
CA HIS A 124 -15.00 35.37 -6.28
C HIS A 124 -16.29 34.54 -6.24
N LEU A 125 -16.22 33.29 -6.68
CA LEU A 125 -17.37 32.37 -6.70
C LEU A 125 -17.53 31.57 -5.40
N GLY A 126 -16.60 31.69 -4.43
CA GLY A 126 -16.65 30.96 -3.17
C GLY A 126 -16.54 29.45 -3.33
N LEU A 127 -15.77 28.99 -4.33
CA LEU A 127 -15.61 27.57 -4.63
C LEU A 127 -14.55 26.93 -3.74
N ASP A 128 -14.80 25.70 -3.28
CA ASP A 128 -13.81 24.88 -2.59
C ASP A 128 -12.97 24.07 -3.59
N TRP A 129 -12.18 24.81 -4.40
CA TRP A 129 -11.33 24.27 -5.45
C TRP A 129 -9.88 24.70 -5.22
N GLN A 130 -8.94 23.86 -5.63
CA GLN A 130 -7.51 24.06 -5.46
C GLN A 130 -6.78 24.13 -6.79
N VAL A 131 -5.66 24.84 -6.78
CA VAL A 131 -4.71 24.89 -7.89
C VAL A 131 -3.54 23.97 -7.58
N ILE A 132 -3.24 23.06 -8.51
CA ILE A 132 -2.13 22.13 -8.46
C ILE A 132 -1.21 22.46 -9.63
N PHE A 133 0.08 22.64 -9.34
CA PHE A 133 1.10 22.88 -10.35
C PHE A 133 1.68 21.55 -10.86
N ASN A 134 1.92 21.49 -12.17
CA ASN A 134 2.71 20.43 -12.79
C ASN A 134 3.57 21.09 -13.87
N LYS A 135 4.84 21.37 -13.55
CA LYS A 135 5.72 22.18 -14.40
C LYS A 135 5.01 23.50 -14.77
N SER A 136 4.84 23.82 -16.05
CA SER A 136 4.14 25.04 -16.49
C SER A 136 2.61 24.91 -16.58
N ALA A 137 2.05 23.73 -16.29
CA ALA A 137 0.61 23.52 -16.30
C ALA A 137 -0.01 23.87 -14.93
N VAL A 138 -1.19 24.47 -15.00
CA VAL A 138 -2.02 24.88 -13.86
C VAL A 138 -3.28 24.05 -13.89
N MET A 139 -3.35 23.06 -13.00
CA MET A 139 -4.45 22.09 -12.91
C MET A 139 -5.38 22.50 -11.77
N VAL A 140 -6.68 22.49 -12.01
CA VAL A 140 -7.69 23.07 -11.13
C VAL A 140 -8.75 22.01 -10.85
N LEU A 141 -8.88 21.62 -9.59
CA LEU A 141 -9.75 20.51 -9.14
C LEU A 141 -10.45 20.87 -7.83
N PRO A 142 -11.53 20.17 -7.46
CA PRO A 142 -12.10 20.26 -6.11
C PRO A 142 -11.05 19.98 -5.03
N ALA A 143 -11.20 20.62 -3.86
CA ALA A 143 -10.32 20.38 -2.73
C ALA A 143 -10.31 18.90 -2.31
N GLY A 144 -9.13 18.40 -1.92
CA GLY A 144 -8.94 16.98 -1.56
C GLY A 144 -8.72 16.03 -2.76
N VAL A 145 -9.03 16.46 -3.99
CA VAL A 145 -8.80 15.65 -5.20
C VAL A 145 -7.36 15.84 -5.70
N ASN A 146 -6.60 14.75 -5.68
CA ASN A 146 -5.24 14.66 -6.22
C ASN A 146 -4.88 13.21 -6.60
N LYS A 147 -3.71 13.01 -7.20
CA LYS A 147 -3.20 11.70 -7.63
C LYS A 147 -3.23 10.64 -6.51
N ALA A 148 -2.93 11.03 -5.27
CA ALA A 148 -2.97 10.11 -4.13
C ALA A 148 -4.39 9.68 -3.76
N SER A 149 -5.34 10.62 -3.76
CA SER A 149 -6.76 10.31 -3.51
C SER A 149 -7.34 9.38 -4.58
N GLY A 150 -6.98 9.60 -5.85
CA GLY A 150 -7.40 8.74 -6.95
C GLY A 150 -6.76 7.35 -6.89
N LEU A 151 -5.46 7.27 -6.54
CA LEU A 151 -4.79 5.99 -6.30
C LEU A 151 -5.40 5.24 -5.12
N THR A 152 -5.75 5.93 -4.03
CA THR A 152 -6.45 5.32 -2.89
C THR A 152 -7.79 4.73 -3.32
N ALA A 153 -8.55 5.46 -4.14
CA ALA A 153 -9.83 4.99 -4.66
C ALA A 153 -9.67 3.76 -5.58
N SER A 154 -8.66 3.72 -6.45
CA SER A 154 -8.42 2.54 -7.28
C SER A 154 -7.97 1.32 -6.47
N LEU A 155 -7.09 1.49 -5.47
CA LEU A 155 -6.66 0.41 -4.58
C LEU A 155 -7.85 -0.17 -3.79
N LYS A 156 -8.81 0.66 -3.41
CA LYS A 156 -10.06 0.21 -2.77
C LYS A 156 -10.88 -0.68 -3.69
N GLU A 157 -11.03 -0.34 -4.97
CA GLU A 157 -11.70 -1.21 -5.95
C GLU A 157 -10.94 -2.54 -6.16
N MET A 158 -9.62 -2.53 -5.98
CA MET A 158 -8.76 -3.71 -6.10
C MET A 158 -8.68 -4.54 -4.80
N GLY A 159 -9.21 -4.03 -3.67
CA GLY A 159 -9.06 -4.65 -2.35
C GLY A 159 -7.62 -4.70 -1.86
N LEU A 160 -6.81 -3.66 -2.13
CA LEU A 160 -5.39 -3.61 -1.78
C LEU A 160 -5.04 -2.48 -0.84
N SER A 161 -3.91 -2.65 -0.15
CA SER A 161 -3.32 -1.65 0.72
C SER A 161 -2.24 -0.85 -0.02
N PRO A 162 -2.06 0.45 0.29
CA PRO A 162 -0.90 1.23 -0.13
C PRO A 162 0.45 0.58 0.25
N HIS A 163 0.48 -0.21 1.33
CA HIS A 163 1.66 -0.97 1.77
C HIS A 163 2.12 -2.05 0.78
N ASN A 164 1.32 -2.34 -0.25
CA ASN A 164 1.65 -3.29 -1.31
C ASN A 164 1.95 -2.61 -2.66
N VAL A 165 2.18 -1.29 -2.67
CA VAL A 165 2.32 -0.50 -3.89
C VAL A 165 3.73 0.08 -4.02
N VAL A 166 4.27 -0.06 -5.23
CA VAL A 166 5.44 0.70 -5.69
C VAL A 166 4.95 1.88 -6.53
N GLY A 167 5.31 3.10 -6.16
CA GLY A 167 5.04 4.32 -6.91
C GLY A 167 6.24 4.79 -7.71
N VAL A 168 6.05 5.31 -8.93
CA VAL A 168 7.11 6.00 -9.69
C VAL A 168 6.58 7.27 -10.37
N GLY A 169 7.35 8.36 -10.26
CA GLY A 169 6.96 9.69 -10.76
C GLY A 169 8.16 10.61 -11.06
N ASP A 170 7.88 11.83 -11.52
CA ASP A 170 8.89 12.81 -11.92
C ASP A 170 8.64 14.26 -11.46
N ALA A 171 7.39 14.64 -11.16
CA ALA A 171 6.98 16.04 -10.97
C ALA A 171 6.33 16.33 -9.60
N GLU A 172 6.05 17.61 -9.30
CA GLU A 172 5.59 18.04 -7.97
C GLU A 172 4.22 17.45 -7.58
N ASN A 173 3.33 17.24 -8.55
CA ASN A 173 2.02 16.64 -8.34
C ASN A 173 2.08 15.13 -8.02
N ASP A 174 3.25 14.50 -8.17
CA ASP A 174 3.46 13.08 -7.87
C ASP A 174 3.76 12.83 -6.39
N HIS A 175 4.32 13.81 -5.69
CA HIS A 175 4.74 13.71 -4.30
C HIS A 175 3.70 13.07 -3.37
N ALA A 176 2.43 13.46 -3.54
CA ALA A 176 1.38 12.97 -2.67
C ALA A 176 1.16 11.45 -2.84
N PHE A 177 1.15 10.93 -4.07
CA PHE A 177 0.92 9.50 -4.28
C PHE A 177 2.19 8.69 -4.06
N LEU A 178 3.38 9.25 -4.34
CA LEU A 178 4.64 8.61 -4.01
C LEU A 178 4.81 8.39 -2.50
N ARG A 179 4.40 9.37 -1.67
CA ARG A 179 4.38 9.21 -0.20
C ARG A 179 3.32 8.21 0.30
N LEU A 180 2.26 8.00 -0.47
CA LEU A 180 1.21 7.03 -0.14
C LEU A 180 1.72 5.59 -0.34
N CYS A 181 2.53 5.36 -1.37
CA CYS A 181 3.08 4.04 -1.68
C CYS A 181 4.10 3.58 -0.63
N GLU A 182 4.15 2.27 -0.36
CA GLU A 182 5.17 1.65 0.48
C GLU A 182 6.59 1.89 -0.03
N PHE A 183 6.76 1.81 -1.35
CA PHE A 183 8.02 2.11 -2.01
C PHE A 183 7.80 3.16 -3.07
N SER A 184 8.70 4.13 -3.13
CA SER A 184 8.64 5.22 -4.09
C SER A 184 9.93 5.35 -4.87
N ALA A 185 9.81 5.56 -6.17
CA ALA A 185 10.92 5.78 -7.07
C ALA A 185 10.75 7.09 -7.85
N ALA A 186 11.88 7.74 -8.14
CA ALA A 186 11.96 8.90 -9.01
C ALA A 186 12.82 8.56 -10.23
N VAL A 187 12.33 8.91 -11.43
CA VAL A 187 13.11 8.73 -12.67
C VAL A 187 14.28 9.73 -12.75
N ALA A 188 15.31 9.44 -13.55
CA ALA A 188 16.51 10.30 -13.58
C ALA A 188 16.24 11.76 -14.03
N ASN A 189 15.18 12.01 -14.80
CA ASN A 189 14.74 13.36 -15.19
C ASN A 189 13.79 14.03 -14.17
N ALA A 190 13.46 13.36 -13.07
CA ALA A 190 12.60 13.90 -12.03
C ALA A 190 13.18 15.17 -11.40
N LEU A 191 12.28 16.02 -10.89
CA LEU A 191 12.65 17.22 -10.17
C LEU A 191 13.45 16.88 -8.89
N PRO A 192 14.39 17.75 -8.47
CA PRO A 192 15.19 17.52 -7.27
C PRO A 192 14.34 17.22 -6.03
N ALA A 193 13.27 17.97 -5.81
CA ALA A 193 12.38 17.76 -4.67
C ALA A 193 11.79 16.34 -4.65
N VAL A 194 11.37 15.80 -5.80
CA VAL A 194 10.82 14.44 -5.92
C VAL A 194 11.89 13.40 -5.56
N LYS A 195 13.10 13.56 -6.11
CA LYS A 195 14.24 12.67 -5.85
C LYS A 195 14.67 12.64 -4.38
N GLU A 196 14.62 13.78 -3.69
CA GLU A 196 14.95 13.88 -2.27
C GLU A 196 14.02 13.06 -1.37
N THR A 197 12.78 12.83 -1.80
CA THR A 197 11.77 12.10 -1.02
C THR A 197 11.56 10.65 -1.47
N ALA A 198 12.13 10.25 -2.61
CA ALA A 198 11.98 8.91 -3.16
C ALA A 198 12.98 7.93 -2.52
N ASP A 199 12.56 6.68 -2.32
CA ASP A 199 13.39 5.62 -1.74
C ASP A 199 14.44 5.11 -2.76
N MET A 200 14.13 5.25 -4.05
CA MET A 200 15.03 4.96 -5.16
C MET A 200 15.04 6.09 -6.18
N CYS A 201 16.22 6.50 -6.61
CA CYS A 201 16.39 7.27 -7.84
C CYS A 201 16.95 6.34 -8.93
N THR A 202 16.27 6.24 -10.07
CA THR A 202 16.77 5.44 -11.20
C THR A 202 17.94 6.16 -11.86
N SER A 203 18.82 5.40 -12.52
CA SER A 203 19.93 5.98 -13.30
C SER A 203 19.49 6.43 -14.69
N ALA A 204 18.41 5.83 -15.23
CA ALA A 204 17.84 6.18 -16.53
C ALA A 204 16.60 7.08 -16.38
N ASP A 205 16.31 7.86 -17.42
CA ASP A 205 15.17 8.76 -17.48
C ASP A 205 13.93 8.07 -18.07
N HIS A 206 12.75 8.67 -17.85
CA HIS A 206 11.47 8.22 -18.40
C HIS A 206 11.26 6.69 -18.30
N GLY A 207 10.69 6.07 -19.35
CA GLY A 207 10.33 4.66 -19.39
C GLY A 207 11.52 3.70 -19.25
N ASP A 208 12.74 4.14 -19.57
CA ASP A 208 13.95 3.34 -19.32
C ASP A 208 14.26 3.28 -17.81
N GLY A 209 14.01 4.38 -17.07
CA GLY A 209 14.03 4.40 -15.60
C GLY A 209 12.95 3.50 -14.99
N VAL A 210 11.72 3.54 -15.52
CA VAL A 210 10.64 2.63 -15.09
C VAL A 210 11.01 1.17 -15.37
N SER A 211 11.64 0.88 -16.50
CA SER A 211 12.13 -0.46 -16.84
C SER A 211 13.20 -0.96 -15.86
N GLN A 212 14.11 -0.07 -15.41
CA GLN A 212 15.09 -0.39 -14.37
C GLN A 212 14.41 -0.74 -13.04
N LEU A 213 13.40 0.03 -12.63
CA LEU A 213 12.63 -0.25 -11.42
C LEU A 213 11.92 -1.61 -11.52
N ILE A 214 11.25 -1.87 -12.64
CA ILE A 214 10.57 -3.15 -12.90
C ILE A 214 11.56 -4.31 -12.80
N ALA A 215 12.76 -4.19 -13.39
CA ALA A 215 13.77 -5.23 -13.28
C ALA A 215 14.13 -5.54 -11.82
N ALA A 216 14.28 -4.52 -10.97
CA ALA A 216 14.54 -4.71 -9.53
C ALA A 216 13.34 -5.33 -8.77
N MET A 217 12.11 -5.01 -9.16
CA MET A 217 10.90 -5.64 -8.62
C MET A 217 10.81 -7.13 -9.01
N VAL A 218 11.17 -7.47 -10.25
CA VAL A 218 11.13 -8.84 -10.77
C VAL A 218 12.24 -9.71 -10.18
N ASP A 219 13.45 -9.18 -10.06
CA ASP A 219 14.64 -9.92 -9.62
C ASP A 219 14.59 -10.29 -8.13
N GLY A 220 14.19 -9.34 -7.27
CA GLY A 220 14.28 -9.53 -5.82
C GLY A 220 13.19 -8.84 -5.02
N ASP A 221 12.09 -8.41 -5.66
CA ASP A 221 10.99 -7.71 -5.00
C ASP A 221 11.47 -6.49 -4.18
N LEU A 222 12.51 -5.81 -4.69
CA LEU A 222 13.18 -4.66 -4.07
C LEU A 222 13.86 -4.92 -2.70
N ALA A 223 14.11 -6.19 -2.33
CA ALA A 223 14.72 -6.55 -1.05
C ALA A 223 16.08 -5.86 -0.79
N SER A 224 16.85 -5.52 -1.83
CA SER A 224 18.12 -4.79 -1.69
C SER A 224 17.99 -3.37 -1.12
N PHE A 225 16.76 -2.85 -1.00
CA PHE A 225 16.47 -1.52 -0.47
C PHE A 225 15.89 -1.55 0.95
N ASP A 226 15.62 -2.72 1.54
CA ASP A 226 14.92 -2.84 2.82
C ASP A 226 15.61 -2.04 3.95
N ASP A 227 16.94 -2.08 4.02
CA ASP A 227 17.72 -1.33 5.03
C ASP A 227 17.55 0.20 4.92
N ARG A 228 17.07 0.71 3.79
CA ARG A 228 16.86 2.15 3.53
C ARG A 228 15.42 2.59 3.78
N LEU A 229 14.47 1.67 3.90
CA LEU A 229 13.03 1.96 4.05
C LEU A 229 12.64 2.26 5.52
N THR A 230 13.43 3.09 6.19
CA THR A 230 13.25 3.36 7.63
C THR A 230 11.97 4.14 7.96
N ARG A 231 11.42 4.87 6.98
CA ARG A 231 10.18 5.67 7.13
C ARG A 231 8.95 4.85 7.50
N HIS A 232 9.00 3.54 7.28
CA HIS A 232 7.93 2.60 7.57
C HIS A 232 8.21 1.72 8.78
N HIS A 233 9.37 1.86 9.44
CA HIS A 233 9.68 1.04 10.59
C HIS A 233 8.70 1.31 11.75
N LEU A 234 8.42 0.26 12.52
CA LEU A 234 7.50 0.27 13.65
C LEU A 234 8.25 0.76 14.90
N ALA A 235 7.80 1.89 15.46
CA ALA A 235 8.41 2.48 16.64
C ALA A 235 7.93 1.79 17.93
N LEU A 236 8.85 1.14 18.63
CA LEU A 236 8.56 0.41 19.87
C LEU A 236 8.70 1.25 21.13
N GLY A 237 9.46 2.35 21.06
CA GLY A 237 9.77 3.19 22.21
C GLY A 237 11.13 3.84 22.09
N LYS A 238 11.67 4.31 23.22
CA LYS A 238 12.95 5.02 23.26
C LYS A 238 13.86 4.50 24.36
N ILE A 239 15.16 4.49 24.11
CA ILE A 239 16.20 4.31 25.12
C ILE A 239 16.99 5.62 25.17
N GLY A 240 16.77 6.41 26.23
CA GLY A 240 17.24 7.81 26.24
C GLY A 240 16.56 8.61 25.13
N ASP A 241 17.35 9.17 24.21
CA ASP A 241 16.89 9.92 23.05
C ASP A 241 16.77 9.06 21.77
N GLU A 242 17.28 7.83 21.78
CA GLU A 242 17.28 6.94 20.61
C GLU A 242 15.95 6.18 20.51
N GLU A 243 15.33 6.22 19.33
CA GLU A 243 14.11 5.48 19.04
C GLU A 243 14.43 4.03 18.63
N ILE A 244 13.72 3.08 19.23
CA ILE A 244 13.84 1.65 18.92
C ILE A 244 12.82 1.31 17.85
N LEU A 245 13.30 0.84 16.71
CA LEU A 245 12.53 0.59 15.50
C LEU A 245 12.64 -0.88 15.08
N ILE A 246 11.55 -1.45 14.56
CA ILE A 246 11.55 -2.75 13.87
C ILE A 246 11.19 -2.54 12.38
N PRO A 247 11.87 -3.20 11.44
CA PRO A 247 11.46 -3.18 10.03
C PRO A 247 9.99 -3.59 9.83
N SER A 248 9.23 -2.87 9.01
CA SER A 248 7.81 -3.19 8.73
C SER A 248 7.60 -4.49 7.94
N HIS A 249 8.67 -5.03 7.35
CA HIS A 249 8.63 -6.24 6.55
C HIS A 249 9.94 -7.02 6.66
N GLY A 250 9.87 -8.36 6.65
CA GLY A 250 10.99 -9.29 6.70
C GLY A 250 11.20 -10.02 8.05
N PRO A 251 11.02 -9.37 9.21
CA PRO A 251 11.28 -10.01 10.49
C PRO A 251 10.39 -11.22 10.78
N CYS A 252 11.02 -12.23 11.37
CA CYS A 252 10.35 -13.26 12.18
C CYS A 252 10.82 -13.01 13.61
N VAL A 253 9.95 -12.37 14.39
CA VAL A 253 10.25 -11.85 15.72
C VAL A 253 9.82 -12.87 16.76
N LEU A 254 10.72 -13.20 17.69
CA LEU A 254 10.38 -13.91 18.92
C LEU A 254 10.46 -12.95 20.10
N ILE A 255 9.34 -12.78 20.80
CA ILE A 255 9.24 -12.03 22.05
C ILE A 255 9.08 -13.06 23.18
N CYS A 256 10.08 -13.16 24.06
CA CYS A 256 10.05 -14.16 25.14
C CYS A 256 10.62 -13.63 26.45
N GLY A 257 10.12 -14.11 27.57
CA GLY A 257 10.50 -13.59 28.89
C GLY A 257 9.51 -14.04 29.97
N PRO A 258 9.88 -13.98 31.26
CA PRO A 258 9.00 -14.41 32.35
C PRO A 258 7.74 -13.54 32.44
N SER A 259 6.71 -14.01 33.15
CA SER A 259 5.52 -13.20 33.45
C SER A 259 5.93 -11.88 34.13
N ALA A 260 5.21 -10.80 33.83
CA ALA A 260 5.49 -9.44 34.32
C ALA A 260 6.83 -8.81 33.88
N SER A 261 7.52 -9.36 32.85
CA SER A 261 8.72 -8.73 32.28
C SER A 261 8.44 -7.55 31.33
N GLY A 262 7.18 -7.19 31.10
CA GLY A 262 6.77 -6.13 30.16
C GLY A 262 6.44 -6.61 28.74
N LYS A 263 6.44 -7.93 28.47
CA LYS A 263 6.06 -8.49 27.15
C LYS A 263 4.73 -7.95 26.63
N SER A 264 3.67 -8.04 27.42
CA SER A 264 2.33 -7.60 27.00
C SER A 264 2.32 -6.11 26.66
N THR A 265 3.10 -5.29 27.37
CA THR A 265 3.28 -3.87 27.04
C THR A 265 3.98 -3.67 25.70
N LEU A 266 5.06 -4.43 25.44
CA LEU A 266 5.78 -4.38 24.16
C LEU A 266 4.90 -4.84 23.00
N VAL A 267 4.16 -5.94 23.17
CA VAL A 267 3.24 -6.46 22.16
C VAL A 267 2.13 -5.46 21.88
N THR A 268 1.52 -4.90 22.92
CA THR A 268 0.47 -3.87 22.78
C THR A 268 0.99 -2.69 21.98
N ARG A 269 2.18 -2.16 22.32
CA ARG A 269 2.78 -1.04 21.59
C ARG A 269 3.05 -1.39 20.13
N LEU A 270 3.47 -2.62 19.84
CA LEU A 270 3.69 -3.07 18.47
C LEU A 270 2.37 -3.13 17.69
N VAL A 271 1.33 -3.73 18.27
CA VAL A 271 -0.01 -3.80 17.66
C VAL A 271 -0.56 -2.39 17.40
N GLU A 272 -0.40 -1.47 18.35
CA GLU A 272 -0.72 -0.05 18.18
C GLU A 272 0.08 0.58 17.03
N ALA A 273 1.38 0.31 16.93
CA ALA A 273 2.21 0.86 15.85
C ALA A 273 1.76 0.35 14.46
N LEU A 274 1.35 -0.91 14.37
CA LEU A 274 0.77 -1.49 13.16
C LEU A 274 -0.54 -0.78 12.80
N GLU A 275 -1.43 -0.56 13.76
CA GLU A 275 -2.70 0.15 13.55
C GLU A 275 -2.47 1.61 13.12
N GLU A 276 -1.63 2.34 13.85
CA GLU A 276 -1.27 3.75 13.58
C GLU A 276 -0.74 3.93 12.15
N GLN A 277 0.06 2.97 11.69
CA GLN A 277 0.64 2.98 10.35
C GLN A 277 -0.22 2.26 9.30
N LYS A 278 -1.38 1.69 9.68
CA LYS A 278 -2.33 0.97 8.81
C LYS A 278 -1.82 -0.34 8.20
N TYR A 279 -0.91 -1.01 8.89
CA TYR A 279 -0.58 -2.40 8.58
C TYR A 279 -1.65 -3.34 9.13
N GLN A 280 -2.42 -3.93 8.22
CA GLN A 280 -3.30 -5.04 8.56
C GLN A 280 -2.56 -6.19 9.27
N PHE A 281 -3.12 -6.67 10.38
CA PHE A 281 -2.64 -7.86 11.08
C PHE A 281 -3.77 -8.87 11.37
N CYS A 282 -3.37 -10.11 11.64
CA CYS A 282 -4.21 -11.16 12.18
C CYS A 282 -3.52 -11.76 13.42
N LEU A 283 -4.17 -11.60 14.58
CA LEU A 283 -3.64 -12.00 15.88
C LEU A 283 -4.38 -13.23 16.40
N PHE A 284 -3.63 -14.26 16.79
CA PHE A 284 -4.15 -15.43 17.49
C PHE A 284 -3.92 -15.26 18.98
N ASP A 285 -5.00 -15.30 19.76
CA ASP A 285 -5.04 -14.95 21.18
C ASP A 285 -5.59 -16.13 22.00
N PRO A 286 -4.72 -17.02 22.50
CA PRO A 286 -5.16 -18.19 23.24
C PRO A 286 -5.70 -17.90 24.65
N GLU A 287 -5.41 -16.71 25.20
CA GLU A 287 -5.79 -16.32 26.56
C GLU A 287 -6.92 -15.26 26.59
N GLY A 288 -7.20 -14.59 25.47
CA GLY A 288 -8.25 -13.59 25.35
C GLY A 288 -7.82 -12.18 25.80
N ASP A 289 -6.51 -11.94 25.95
CA ASP A 289 -5.95 -10.70 26.48
C ASP A 289 -6.20 -9.48 25.56
N TYR A 290 -6.42 -9.72 24.27
CA TYR A 290 -6.51 -8.68 23.24
C TYR A 290 -7.94 -8.44 22.74
N GLU A 291 -8.96 -9.12 23.29
CA GLU A 291 -10.34 -9.09 22.77
C GLU A 291 -10.97 -7.67 22.69
N ASN A 292 -10.52 -6.75 23.53
CA ASN A 292 -11.05 -5.38 23.65
C ASN A 292 -10.20 -4.33 22.90
N PHE A 293 -9.27 -4.75 22.05
CA PHE A 293 -8.44 -3.82 21.27
C PHE A 293 -9.30 -3.08 20.23
N ALA A 294 -9.39 -1.75 20.34
CA ALA A 294 -10.33 -0.95 19.56
C ALA A 294 -10.08 -0.99 18.04
N GLY A 295 -8.84 -1.21 17.61
CA GLY A 295 -8.43 -1.24 16.21
C GLY A 295 -8.65 -2.56 15.48
N ALA A 296 -9.30 -3.55 16.10
CA ALA A 296 -9.51 -4.87 15.53
C ALA A 296 -10.87 -5.45 15.90
N VAL A 297 -11.33 -6.42 15.11
CA VAL A 297 -12.54 -7.19 15.41
C VAL A 297 -12.12 -8.53 16.00
N ALA A 298 -12.60 -8.82 17.21
CA ALA A 298 -12.39 -10.10 17.87
C ALA A 298 -13.42 -11.15 17.40
N PHE A 299 -12.94 -12.34 17.08
CA PHE A 299 -13.72 -13.52 16.74
C PHE A 299 -13.48 -14.62 17.76
N GLY A 300 -14.52 -15.40 18.05
CA GLY A 300 -14.49 -16.40 19.11
C GLY A 300 -14.86 -15.80 20.47
N SER A 301 -15.11 -16.68 21.43
CA SER A 301 -15.51 -16.37 22.80
C SER A 301 -15.22 -17.58 23.70
N PRO A 302 -15.38 -17.44 25.02
CA PRO A 302 -15.29 -18.58 25.93
C PRO A 302 -16.27 -19.73 25.61
N ASP A 303 -17.40 -19.42 24.95
CA ASP A 303 -18.45 -20.40 24.67
C ASP A 303 -18.43 -20.92 23.21
N ALA A 304 -17.70 -20.27 22.30
CA ALA A 304 -17.68 -20.61 20.89
C ALA A 304 -16.34 -20.29 20.23
N PRO A 305 -15.75 -21.23 19.44
CA PRO A 305 -14.51 -20.97 18.70
C PRO A 305 -14.73 -19.96 17.56
N PRO A 306 -13.67 -19.28 17.08
CA PRO A 306 -13.76 -18.38 15.94
C PRO A 306 -14.11 -19.14 14.65
N ALA A 307 -15.01 -18.56 13.85
CA ALA A 307 -15.34 -19.07 12.52
C ALA A 307 -14.32 -18.59 11.48
N VAL A 308 -13.63 -19.54 10.85
CA VAL A 308 -12.55 -19.24 9.87
C VAL A 308 -13.06 -18.39 8.70
N GLU A 309 -14.26 -18.68 8.18
CA GLU A 309 -14.83 -17.98 7.03
C GLU A 309 -15.11 -16.49 7.34
N GLU A 310 -15.62 -16.18 8.54
CA GLU A 310 -15.91 -14.81 8.96
C GLU A 310 -14.63 -13.99 9.12
N VAL A 311 -13.58 -14.60 9.70
CA VAL A 311 -12.25 -13.97 9.82
C VAL A 311 -11.68 -13.65 8.45
N LEU A 312 -11.72 -14.61 7.51
CA LEU A 312 -11.20 -14.40 6.16
C LEU A 312 -12.01 -13.36 5.38
N GLN A 313 -13.33 -13.31 5.57
CA GLN A 313 -14.18 -12.29 4.98
C GLN A 313 -13.80 -10.90 5.48
N LEU A 314 -13.57 -10.74 6.79
CA LEU A 314 -13.11 -9.46 7.36
C LEU A 314 -11.74 -9.07 6.80
N LEU A 315 -10.78 -10.00 6.79
CA LEU A 315 -9.42 -9.74 6.29
C LEU A 315 -9.41 -9.37 4.80
N GLY A 316 -10.46 -9.70 4.05
CA GLY A 316 -10.69 -9.20 2.70
C GLY A 316 -10.66 -7.66 2.61
N ASN A 317 -11.13 -6.96 3.65
CA ASN A 317 -11.04 -5.50 3.75
C ASN A 317 -9.62 -5.07 4.18
N PRO A 318 -8.87 -4.29 3.37
CA PRO A 318 -7.52 -3.81 3.70
C PRO A 318 -7.38 -3.07 5.03
N ASP A 319 -8.44 -2.39 5.47
CA ASP A 319 -8.42 -1.52 6.65
C ASP A 319 -8.85 -2.24 7.95
N ALA A 320 -9.17 -3.54 7.89
CA ALA A 320 -9.72 -4.27 9.03
C ALA A 320 -8.72 -5.28 9.60
N ASN A 321 -8.50 -5.22 10.92
CA ASN A 321 -7.66 -6.18 11.65
C ASN A 321 -8.51 -7.25 12.33
N ALA A 322 -7.97 -8.46 12.47
CA ALA A 322 -8.65 -9.58 13.11
C ALA A 322 -7.90 -10.06 14.36
N ILE A 323 -8.65 -10.34 15.43
CA ILE A 323 -8.17 -11.02 16.63
C ILE A 323 -8.97 -12.31 16.79
N LEU A 324 -8.29 -13.42 17.06
CA LEU A 324 -8.91 -14.73 17.23
C LEU A 324 -8.76 -15.16 18.67
N ASN A 325 -9.82 -14.97 19.45
CA ASN A 325 -9.91 -15.41 20.82
C ASN A 325 -10.15 -16.94 20.85
N LEU A 326 -9.19 -17.69 21.41
CA LEU A 326 -9.24 -19.15 21.51
C LEU A 326 -9.53 -19.66 22.93
N THR A 327 -10.06 -18.81 23.82
CA THR A 327 -10.41 -19.19 25.20
C THR A 327 -11.43 -20.32 25.26
N GLY A 328 -12.40 -20.34 24.33
CA GLY A 328 -13.38 -21.43 24.20
C GLY A 328 -12.85 -22.74 23.60
N MET A 329 -11.54 -22.81 23.30
CA MET A 329 -10.91 -23.99 22.68
C MET A 329 -9.95 -24.70 23.62
N LYS A 330 -10.01 -26.03 23.61
CA LYS A 330 -9.03 -26.86 24.31
C LYS A 330 -7.68 -26.79 23.61
N ILE A 331 -6.60 -26.87 24.39
CA ILE A 331 -5.22 -26.80 23.88
C ILE A 331 -4.96 -27.74 22.70
N PRO A 332 -5.38 -29.03 22.70
CA PRO A 332 -5.15 -29.94 21.57
C PRO A 332 -5.85 -29.54 20.27
N ASP A 333 -6.90 -28.72 20.35
CA ASP A 333 -7.71 -28.30 19.21
C ASP A 333 -7.17 -27.01 18.55
N ARG A 334 -6.25 -26.30 19.22
CA ARG A 334 -5.68 -25.02 18.75
C ARG A 334 -4.73 -25.19 17.54
N PRO A 335 -3.77 -26.13 17.52
CA PRO A 335 -2.90 -26.34 16.35
C PRO A 335 -3.66 -26.72 15.06
N PRO A 336 -4.65 -27.64 15.08
CA PRO A 336 -5.47 -27.92 13.90
C PRO A 336 -6.22 -26.70 13.34
N LEU A 337 -6.79 -25.86 14.21
CA LEU A 337 -7.43 -24.61 13.79
C LEU A 337 -6.42 -23.68 13.12
N PHE A 338 -5.27 -23.43 13.77
CA PHE A 338 -4.23 -22.56 13.22
C PHE A 338 -3.81 -23.03 11.82
N LEU A 339 -3.63 -24.33 11.62
CA LEU A 339 -3.28 -24.89 10.31
C LEU A 339 -4.37 -24.68 9.25
N ASN A 340 -5.63 -24.91 9.62
CA ASN A 340 -6.77 -24.67 8.74
C ASN A 340 -6.87 -23.20 8.32
N MET A 341 -6.39 -22.27 9.14
CA MET A 341 -6.34 -20.83 8.84
C MET A 341 -5.09 -20.40 8.08
N LEU A 342 -3.95 -21.02 8.38
CA LEU A 342 -2.67 -20.62 7.81
C LEU A 342 -2.68 -20.73 6.29
N SER A 343 -3.22 -21.82 5.73
CA SER A 343 -3.23 -22.01 4.27
C SER A 343 -4.04 -20.93 3.53
N PRO A 344 -5.30 -20.63 3.89
CA PRO A 344 -6.05 -19.51 3.31
C PRO A 344 -5.37 -18.14 3.49
N ILE A 345 -4.75 -17.88 4.65
CA ILE A 345 -4.02 -16.63 4.90
C ILE A 345 -2.80 -16.51 3.97
N LEU A 346 -2.03 -17.59 3.81
CA LEU A 346 -0.88 -17.60 2.90
C LEU A 346 -1.34 -17.39 1.45
N GLN A 347 -2.44 -18.00 1.04
CA GLN A 347 -3.05 -17.75 -0.27
C GLN A 347 -3.53 -16.29 -0.41
N MET A 348 -4.10 -15.68 0.63
CA MET A 348 -4.44 -14.27 0.61
C MET A 348 -3.19 -13.39 0.44
N ARG A 349 -2.11 -13.69 1.17
CA ARG A 349 -0.82 -12.99 1.09
C ARG A 349 -0.22 -13.07 -0.32
N THR A 350 -0.36 -14.18 -1.05
CA THR A 350 0.17 -14.25 -2.42
C THR A 350 -0.52 -13.28 -3.38
N HIS A 351 -1.83 -13.05 -3.22
CA HIS A 351 -2.64 -12.24 -4.13
C HIS A 351 -2.77 -10.76 -3.70
N THR A 352 -2.62 -10.49 -2.41
CA THR A 352 -2.89 -9.16 -1.84
C THR A 352 -1.71 -8.60 -1.07
N GLY A 353 -0.72 -9.42 -0.71
CA GLY A 353 0.35 -9.05 0.22
C GLY A 353 -0.14 -8.91 1.67
N ARG A 354 -1.37 -9.37 1.97
CA ARG A 354 -2.05 -9.19 3.26
C ARG A 354 -2.59 -10.50 3.86
N PRO A 355 -2.83 -10.60 5.18
CA PRO A 355 -2.49 -9.59 6.20
C PRO A 355 -0.98 -9.37 6.26
N HIS A 356 -0.56 -8.14 6.49
CA HIS A 356 0.86 -7.80 6.52
C HIS A 356 1.56 -8.54 7.65
N TRP A 357 0.93 -8.61 8.83
CA TRP A 357 1.51 -9.29 10.00
C TRP A 357 0.63 -10.44 10.51
N LEU A 358 1.31 -11.52 10.93
CA LEU A 358 0.72 -12.57 11.75
C LEU A 358 1.27 -12.46 13.17
N ILE A 359 0.39 -12.41 14.16
CA ILE A 359 0.78 -12.29 15.56
C ILE A 359 0.28 -13.53 16.28
N LEU A 360 1.20 -14.28 16.87
CA LEU A 360 0.94 -15.54 17.53
C LEU A 360 1.20 -15.34 19.01
N ASP A 361 0.16 -15.01 19.77
CA ASP A 361 0.26 -14.96 21.22
C ASP A 361 0.25 -16.36 21.81
N GLU A 362 0.97 -16.53 22.92
CA GLU A 362 1.32 -17.81 23.51
C GLU A 362 1.55 -18.91 22.46
N ALA A 363 2.45 -18.63 21.52
CA ALA A 363 2.64 -19.37 20.27
C ALA A 363 2.89 -20.88 20.49
N HIS A 364 3.35 -21.27 21.68
CA HIS A 364 3.56 -22.67 22.07
C HIS A 364 2.25 -23.47 22.19
N HIS A 365 1.09 -22.82 22.29
CA HIS A 365 -0.23 -23.46 22.19
C HIS A 365 -0.70 -23.70 20.75
N LEU A 366 -0.18 -22.95 19.79
CA LEU A 366 -0.52 -23.08 18.37
C LEU A 366 0.45 -24.04 17.66
N LEU A 367 1.73 -23.99 18.05
CA LEU A 367 2.84 -24.63 17.35
C LEU A 367 3.81 -25.28 18.37
N PRO A 368 3.37 -26.35 19.07
CA PRO A 368 4.13 -26.96 20.16
C PRO A 368 5.37 -27.73 19.69
N ALA A 369 6.31 -28.05 20.58
CA ALA A 369 7.60 -28.68 20.25
C ALA A 369 7.48 -30.08 19.64
N ASP A 370 6.43 -30.82 19.97
CA ASP A 370 6.10 -32.13 19.41
C ASP A 370 5.37 -32.04 18.06
N TRP A 371 5.11 -30.82 17.59
CA TRP A 371 4.49 -30.58 16.30
C TRP A 371 5.46 -30.82 15.14
N LEU A 372 5.09 -31.78 14.29
CA LEU A 372 5.71 -32.04 13.00
C LEU A 372 4.76 -31.56 11.91
N PRO A 373 4.93 -30.37 11.32
CA PRO A 373 4.14 -29.97 10.17
C PRO A 373 4.36 -30.99 9.04
N PRO A 374 3.31 -31.32 8.26
CA PRO A 374 3.52 -32.03 7.00
C PRO A 374 4.53 -31.26 6.13
N ASP A 375 5.37 -31.98 5.40
CA ASP A 375 6.40 -31.37 4.54
C ASP A 375 5.77 -30.32 3.61
N GLY A 376 6.36 -29.11 3.60
CA GLY A 376 5.92 -28.00 2.75
C GLY A 376 4.78 -27.13 3.29
N VAL A 377 4.22 -27.42 4.47
CA VAL A 377 3.12 -26.61 5.06
C VAL A 377 3.62 -25.27 5.61
N LEU A 378 4.83 -25.23 6.18
CA LEU A 378 5.48 -23.97 6.53
C LEU A 378 6.26 -23.45 5.31
N PRO A 379 5.80 -22.37 4.65
CA PRO A 379 6.47 -21.84 3.45
C PRO A 379 7.93 -21.52 3.77
N HIS A 380 8.86 -21.66 2.83
CA HIS A 380 10.29 -21.40 3.07
C HIS A 380 10.57 -19.99 3.63
N LEU A 381 9.71 -19.02 3.33
CA LEU A 381 9.72 -17.66 3.89
C LEU A 381 8.51 -17.49 4.82
N PHE A 382 8.72 -17.69 6.11
CA PHE A 382 7.73 -17.35 7.16
C PHE A 382 8.16 -16.03 7.78
N GLN A 383 7.87 -14.96 7.06
CA GLN A 383 8.23 -13.58 7.37
C GLN A 383 6.98 -12.81 7.82
N ASP A 384 7.22 -11.67 8.46
CA ASP A 384 6.18 -10.79 9.00
C ASP A 384 5.31 -11.53 10.01
N VAL A 385 6.02 -12.20 10.93
CA VAL A 385 5.41 -12.98 12.01
C VAL A 385 6.02 -12.57 13.34
N ILE A 386 5.17 -12.37 14.34
CA ILE A 386 5.55 -12.12 15.72
C ILE A 386 5.06 -13.30 16.55
N MET A 387 5.98 -13.96 17.22
CA MET A 387 5.70 -15.05 18.14
C MET A 387 5.96 -14.59 19.56
N ILE A 388 4.98 -14.76 20.43
CA ILE A 388 5.08 -14.39 21.83
C ILE A 388 4.97 -15.68 22.65
N THR A 389 5.85 -15.86 23.63
CA THR A 389 5.79 -17.03 24.50
C THR A 389 6.55 -16.81 25.81
N VAL A 390 6.00 -17.32 26.91
CA VAL A 390 6.76 -17.50 28.17
C VAL A 390 7.62 -18.78 28.17
N HIS A 391 7.41 -19.66 27.19
CA HIS A 391 7.99 -21.00 27.12
C HIS A 391 8.63 -21.30 25.74
N PRO A 392 9.75 -20.65 25.39
CA PRO A 392 10.39 -20.85 24.08
C PRO A 392 10.83 -22.29 23.82
N LYS A 393 11.11 -23.07 24.87
CA LYS A 393 11.47 -24.51 24.76
C LYS A 393 10.29 -25.39 24.34
N LEU A 394 9.06 -24.89 24.45
CA LEU A 394 7.84 -25.60 24.04
C LEU A 394 7.40 -25.24 22.62
N LEU A 395 8.14 -24.37 21.91
CA LEU A 395 7.88 -24.08 20.50
C LEU A 395 8.52 -25.10 19.58
N ALA A 396 7.89 -25.34 18.43
CA ALA A 396 8.45 -26.14 17.35
C ALA A 396 9.82 -25.60 16.89
N GLN A 397 10.83 -26.48 16.84
CA GLN A 397 12.20 -26.12 16.43
C GLN A 397 12.23 -25.47 15.03
N ALA A 398 11.39 -25.96 14.12
CA ALA A 398 11.29 -25.44 12.75
C ALA A 398 10.91 -23.95 12.66
N LEU A 399 10.31 -23.37 13.72
CA LEU A 399 10.03 -21.94 13.83
C LEU A 399 11.18 -21.17 14.46
N LEU A 400 11.79 -21.74 15.51
CA LEU A 400 12.96 -21.16 16.16
C LEU A 400 14.10 -20.96 15.17
N ASP A 401 14.31 -21.91 14.25
CA ASP A 401 15.32 -21.82 13.19
C ASP A 401 15.08 -20.66 12.20
N ARG A 402 13.89 -20.06 12.21
CA ARG A 402 13.49 -18.95 11.33
C ARG A 402 13.52 -17.59 12.02
N VAL A 403 13.66 -17.57 13.35
CA VAL A 403 13.72 -16.33 14.12
C VAL A 403 14.97 -15.56 13.72
N ASN A 404 14.78 -14.34 13.22
CA ASN A 404 15.88 -13.43 12.86
C ASN A 404 15.95 -12.22 13.79
N THR A 405 14.95 -12.02 14.65
CA THR A 405 14.88 -10.96 15.65
C THR A 405 14.40 -11.53 16.97
N LEU A 406 15.19 -11.36 18.04
CA LEU A 406 14.85 -11.81 19.39
C LEU A 406 14.69 -10.61 20.32
N MET A 407 13.59 -10.56 21.07
CA MET A 407 13.32 -9.55 22.09
C MET A 407 13.07 -10.24 23.43
N VAL A 408 13.79 -9.81 24.48
CA VAL A 408 13.84 -10.47 25.80
C VAL A 408 13.49 -9.50 26.91
#